data_AF-A0A523ZSX3-F1
#
_entry.id   AF-A0A523ZSX3-F1
#
_cell.length_a   1.000
_cell.length_b   1.000
_cell.length_c   1.000
_cell.angle_alpha   90.00
_cell.angle_beta   90.00
_cell.angle_gamma   90.00
#
_symmetry.space_group_name_H-M   'P 1'
#
loop_
_entity.id
_entity.type
_entity.pdbx_description
1 polymer ?
#
loop_
_entity_poly.entity_id
_entity_poly.type
_entity_poly.pdbx_seq_one_letter_code
_entity_poly.pdbx_strand_id
1 'polypeptide(L)'
;MKSKKIFTVLAILMIAFLHGCGKKAVFPDELIGTWKRADSKYERIFLELTQEKIIFGTLEGEVNAHTIKKIKKEKVPGTEEILYTVTYENIEGKEFKFPFYFNPENGGSVRFQNQPEIVWIKEKN
;
A
#
# COMPACT_ATOMS: atom_id res chain seq x y z
N MET A 1 51.08 -17.85 -2.97
CA MET A 1 50.34 -17.19 -4.08
C MET A 1 48.87 -17.66 -4.24
N LYS A 2 48.48 -18.85 -3.72
CA LYS A 2 47.10 -19.38 -3.81
C LYS A 2 46.10 -18.75 -2.81
N SER A 3 46.54 -18.37 -1.61
CA SER A 3 45.67 -17.77 -0.57
C SER A 3 45.15 -16.38 -0.93
N LYS A 4 45.99 -15.53 -1.54
CA LYS A 4 45.59 -14.18 -1.98
C LYS A 4 44.43 -14.22 -2.99
N LYS A 5 44.44 -15.20 -3.91
CA LYS A 5 43.36 -15.39 -4.90
C LYS A 5 42.04 -15.82 -4.26
N ILE A 6 42.09 -16.66 -3.21
CA ILE A 6 40.91 -17.10 -2.47
C ILE A 6 40.29 -15.92 -1.70
N PHE A 7 41.10 -15.10 -1.05
CA PHE A 7 40.62 -13.90 -0.35
C PHE A 7 39.99 -12.88 -1.29
N THR A 8 40.55 -12.67 -2.48
CA THR A 8 39.97 -11.78 -3.49
C THR A 8 38.62 -12.29 -3.99
N VAL A 9 38.46 -13.60 -4.23
CA VAL A 9 37.18 -14.19 -4.66
C VAL A 9 36.12 -14.08 -3.56
N LEU A 10 36.49 -14.31 -2.30
CA LEU A 10 35.57 -14.20 -1.16
C LEU A 10 35.06 -12.76 -0.96
N ALA A 11 35.94 -11.77 -1.15
CA ALA A 11 35.59 -10.35 -1.04
C ALA A 11 34.63 -9.91 -2.16
N ILE A 12 34.83 -10.38 -3.40
CA ILE A 12 33.93 -10.08 -4.53
C ILE A 12 32.55 -10.71 -4.32
N LEU A 13 32.51 -11.94 -3.79
CA LEU A 13 31.25 -12.62 -3.48
C LEU A 13 30.45 -11.88 -2.39
N MET A 14 31.13 -11.32 -1.39
CA MET A 14 30.50 -10.57 -0.29
C MET A 14 29.93 -9.21 -0.74
N ILE A 15 30.59 -8.53 -1.69
CA ILE A 15 30.09 -7.27 -2.27
C ILE A 15 28.84 -7.51 -3.14
N ALA A 16 28.74 -8.66 -3.82
CA ALA A 16 27.59 -9.01 -4.64
C ALA A 16 26.29 -9.21 -3.84
N PHE A 17 26.37 -9.58 -2.56
CA PHE A 17 25.20 -9.74 -1.68
C PHE A 17 24.64 -8.43 -1.10
N LEU A 18 25.37 -7.31 -1.24
CA LEU A 18 24.94 -6.01 -0.69
C LEU A 18 24.09 -5.19 -1.65
N HIS A 19 23.89 -5.64 -2.90
CA HIS A 19 22.98 -5.00 -3.85
C HIS A 19 21.52 -5.46 -3.63
N GLY A 20 21.04 -5.35 -2.39
CA GLY A 20 19.62 -5.38 -2.10
C GLY A 20 18.98 -4.07 -2.54
N CYS A 21 18.78 -3.89 -3.84
CA CYS A 21 18.01 -2.78 -4.38
C CYS A 21 16.54 -2.99 -3.97
N GLY A 22 16.17 -2.44 -2.81
CA GLY A 22 14.80 -2.49 -2.32
C GLY A 22 13.90 -1.75 -3.30
N LYS A 23 13.13 -2.49 -4.10
CA LYS A 23 12.09 -1.89 -4.94
C LYS A 23 11.13 -1.14 -4.02
N LYS A 24 10.95 0.15 -4.31
CA LYS A 24 9.97 0.97 -3.61
C LYS A 24 8.58 0.38 -3.82
N ALA A 25 7.81 0.24 -2.74
CA ALA A 25 6.43 -0.22 -2.85
C ALA A 25 5.61 0.87 -3.54
N VAL A 26 4.87 0.47 -4.58
CA VAL A 26 3.98 1.35 -5.33
C VAL A 26 2.60 0.73 -5.47
N PHE A 27 1.55 1.53 -5.36
CA PHE A 27 0.20 1.07 -5.64
C PHE A 27 0.02 0.77 -7.13
N PRO A 28 -0.70 -0.31 -7.51
CA PRO A 28 -1.20 -0.51 -8.86
C PRO A 28 -2.12 0.63 -9.31
N ASP A 29 -2.09 0.97 -10.60
CA ASP A 29 -2.85 2.09 -11.18
C ASP A 29 -4.36 2.01 -10.92
N GLU A 30 -4.92 0.79 -10.87
CA GLU A 30 -6.33 0.54 -10.56
C GLU A 30 -6.76 1.11 -9.20
N LEU A 31 -5.84 1.13 -8.23
CA LEU A 31 -6.08 1.63 -6.87
C LEU A 31 -5.85 3.15 -6.75
N ILE A 32 -5.08 3.76 -7.65
CA ILE A 32 -4.70 5.17 -7.55
C ILE A 32 -5.93 6.06 -7.73
N GLY A 33 -6.20 6.93 -6.76
CA GLY A 33 -7.30 7.89 -6.77
C GLY A 33 -7.90 8.14 -5.40
N THR A 34 -8.92 8.98 -5.37
CA THR A 34 -9.68 9.30 -4.15
C THR A 34 -10.88 8.37 -4.02
N TRP A 35 -11.03 7.76 -2.86
CA TRP A 35 -12.09 6.85 -2.49
C TRP A 35 -12.94 7.54 -1.42
N LYS A 36 -14.24 7.65 -1.68
CA LYS A 36 -15.21 8.27 -0.77
C LYS A 36 -16.27 7.26 -0.40
N ARG A 37 -16.87 7.42 0.77
CA ARG A 37 -18.04 6.62 1.13
C ARG A 37 -19.20 6.94 0.19
N ALA A 38 -20.02 5.94 -0.11
CA ALA A 38 -21.19 6.14 -0.97
C ALA A 38 -22.25 7.09 -0.36
N ASP A 39 -22.19 7.35 0.96
CA ASP A 39 -23.10 8.27 1.64
C ASP A 39 -22.57 9.72 1.65
N SER A 40 -23.33 10.62 1.03
CA SER A 40 -22.96 12.04 0.79
C SER A 40 -22.73 12.89 2.04
N LYS A 41 -23.10 12.43 3.23
CA LYS A 41 -22.94 13.19 4.48
C LYS A 41 -21.48 13.28 4.98
N TYR A 42 -20.54 12.66 4.27
CA TYR A 42 -19.14 12.55 4.68
C TYR A 42 -18.15 13.00 3.59
N GLU A 43 -18.45 14.03 2.82
CA GLU A 43 -17.56 14.51 1.73
C GLU A 43 -16.12 14.81 2.15
N ARG A 44 -15.91 15.17 3.43
CA ARG A 44 -14.58 15.42 4.01
C ARG A 44 -13.83 14.14 4.40
N ILE A 45 -14.52 13.02 4.51
CA ILE A 45 -13.94 11.73 4.81
C ILE A 45 -13.56 11.05 3.49
N PHE A 46 -12.27 10.89 3.26
CA PHE A 46 -11.76 10.24 2.06
C PHE A 46 -10.54 9.38 2.38
N LEU A 47 -10.32 8.39 1.54
CA LEU A 47 -9.07 7.66 1.42
C LEU A 47 -8.50 8.00 0.05
N GLU A 48 -7.34 8.65 -0.02
CA GLU A 48 -6.64 8.87 -1.27
C GLU A 48 -5.41 7.96 -1.34
N LEU A 49 -5.31 7.23 -2.44
CA LEU A 49 -4.18 6.37 -2.76
C LEU A 49 -3.42 7.01 -3.91
N THR A 50 -2.20 7.44 -3.65
CA THR A 50 -1.27 7.88 -4.70
C THR A 50 -0.31 6.73 -5.03
N GLN A 51 0.62 6.92 -5.95
CA GLN A 51 1.59 5.88 -6.29
C GLN A 51 2.38 5.36 -5.08
N GLU A 52 2.66 6.19 -4.07
CA GLU A 52 3.59 5.86 -2.97
C GLU A 52 3.06 6.24 -1.58
N LYS A 53 1.87 6.82 -1.49
CA LYS A 53 1.29 7.28 -0.23
C LYS A 53 -0.14 6.84 -0.07
N ILE A 54 -0.48 6.59 1.18
CA ILE A 54 -1.87 6.50 1.66
C ILE A 54 -2.20 7.79 2.40
N ILE A 55 -3.33 8.40 2.08
CA ILE A 55 -3.75 9.68 2.63
C ILE A 55 -5.17 9.51 3.18
N PHE A 56 -5.37 9.90 4.43
CA PHE A 56 -6.67 9.84 5.10
C PHE A 56 -7.17 11.26 5.39
N GLY A 57 -8.37 11.58 4.90
CA GLY A 57 -9.14 12.75 5.32
C GLY A 57 -10.12 12.39 6.43
N THR A 58 -10.12 13.14 7.53
CA THR A 58 -11.05 12.97 8.65
C THR A 58 -12.23 13.93 8.56
N LEU A 59 -13.26 13.69 9.38
CA LEU A 59 -14.42 14.57 9.46
C LEU A 59 -14.06 15.96 9.99
N GLU A 60 -13.08 16.06 10.90
CA GLU A 60 -12.58 17.34 11.41
C GLU A 60 -11.78 18.14 10.36
N GLY A 61 -11.49 17.54 9.20
CA GLY A 61 -10.69 18.15 8.14
C GLY A 61 -9.19 17.92 8.27
N GLU A 62 -8.77 17.03 9.18
CA GLU A 62 -7.37 16.61 9.26
C GLU A 62 -7.01 15.75 8.05
N VAL A 63 -5.82 15.97 7.50
CA VAL A 63 -5.29 15.19 6.37
C VAL A 63 -3.97 14.55 6.79
N ASN A 64 -3.98 13.22 6.85
CA ASN A 64 -2.83 12.44 7.30
C ASN A 64 -2.26 11.63 6.13
N ALA A 65 -1.08 12.04 5.65
CA ALA A 65 -0.39 11.40 4.53
C ALA A 65 0.78 10.55 5.03
N HIS A 66 0.83 9.29 4.61
CA HIS A 66 1.84 8.33 5.02
C HIS A 66 2.51 7.66 3.82
N THR A 67 3.84 7.57 3.87
CA THR A 67 4.62 6.84 2.86
C THR A 67 4.46 5.34 3.07
N ILE A 68 4.17 4.61 1.98
CA ILE A 68 4.06 3.16 2.03
C ILE A 68 5.43 2.49 1.99
N LYS A 69 5.57 1.41 2.75
CA LYS A 69 6.78 0.59 2.84
C LYS A 69 6.62 -0.73 2.10
N LYS A 70 5.42 -1.29 2.15
CA LYS A 70 5.12 -2.59 1.58
C LYS A 70 3.66 -2.69 1.20
N ILE A 71 3.38 -3.36 0.09
CA ILE A 71 2.03 -3.80 -0.28
C ILE A 71 2.08 -5.31 -0.44
N LYS A 72 1.17 -6.00 0.26
CA LYS A 72 0.87 -7.41 0.01
C LYS A 72 -0.49 -7.50 -0.66
N LYS A 73 -0.61 -8.42 -1.62
CA LYS A 73 -1.81 -8.72 -2.39
C LYS A 73 -2.14 -10.20 -2.23
N GLU A 74 -3.37 -10.50 -1.87
CA GLU A 74 -3.87 -11.86 -1.70
C GLU A 74 -5.23 -11.99 -2.39
N LYS A 75 -5.45 -13.04 -3.19
CA LYS A 75 -6.77 -13.30 -3.79
C LYS A 75 -7.67 -13.92 -2.73
N VAL A 76 -8.91 -13.44 -2.61
CA VAL A 76 -9.89 -14.06 -1.72
C VAL A 76 -10.48 -15.31 -2.39
N PRO A 77 -10.43 -16.50 -1.77
CA PRO A 77 -10.95 -17.71 -2.39
C PRO A 77 -12.47 -17.63 -2.62
N GLY A 78 -12.90 -18.01 -3.83
CA GLY A 78 -14.33 -18.04 -4.18
C GLY A 78 -14.95 -16.68 -4.49
N THR A 79 -14.17 -15.61 -4.55
CA THR A 79 -14.64 -14.27 -4.95
C THR A 79 -13.67 -13.61 -5.95
N GLU A 80 -14.11 -12.52 -6.57
CA GLU A 80 -13.26 -11.65 -7.40
C GLU A 80 -12.55 -10.56 -6.56
N GLU A 81 -12.66 -10.63 -5.23
CA GLU A 81 -12.04 -9.67 -4.35
C GLU A 81 -10.54 -9.95 -4.14
N ILE A 82 -9.82 -8.87 -3.93
CA ILE A 82 -8.40 -8.88 -3.62
C ILE A 82 -8.21 -8.22 -2.26
N LEU A 83 -7.59 -8.93 -1.32
CA LEU A 83 -7.14 -8.35 -0.06
C LEU A 83 -5.78 -7.69 -0.27
N TYR A 84 -5.75 -6.37 -0.11
CA TYR A 84 -4.52 -5.59 -0.03
C TYR A 84 -4.18 -5.34 1.44
N THR A 85 -2.94 -5.62 1.84
CA THR A 85 -2.39 -5.20 3.14
C THR A 85 -1.25 -4.23 2.89
N VAL A 86 -1.48 -2.96 3.22
CA VAL A 86 -0.49 -1.89 3.07
C VAL A 86 0.21 -1.67 4.40
N THR A 87 1.54 -1.72 4.39
CA THR A 87 2.35 -1.28 5.53
C THR A 87 2.84 0.14 5.26
N TYR A 88 2.60 1.05 6.20
CA TYR A 88 3.01 2.45 6.15
C TYR A 88 3.57 2.89 7.50
N GLU A 89 4.34 3.97 7.51
CA GLU A 89 4.94 4.53 8.72
C GLU A 89 4.28 5.87 9.10
N ASN A 90 4.13 6.13 10.40
CA ASN A 90 3.83 7.47 10.89
C ASN A 90 5.09 8.34 10.96
N ILE A 91 4.96 9.61 11.38
CA ILE A 91 6.07 10.55 11.50
C ILE A 91 7.14 10.11 12.51
N GLU A 92 6.78 9.25 13.47
CA GLU A 92 7.69 8.68 14.47
C GLU A 92 8.38 7.40 13.97
N GLY A 93 8.13 6.96 12.73
CA GLY A 93 8.69 5.75 12.15
C GLY A 93 8.03 4.45 12.64
N LYS A 94 6.90 4.54 13.35
CA LYS A 94 6.13 3.37 13.77
C LYS A 94 5.36 2.82 12.56
N GLU A 95 5.51 1.52 12.32
CA GLU A 95 4.79 0.81 11.27
C GLU A 95 3.34 0.50 11.66
N PHE A 96 2.44 0.70 10.70
CA PHE A 96 1.03 0.36 10.77
C PHE A 96 0.65 -0.50 9.56
N LYS A 97 -0.42 -1.29 9.71
CA LYS A 97 -0.98 -2.10 8.64
C LYS A 97 -2.40 -1.64 8.36
N PHE A 98 -2.71 -1.46 7.08
CA PHE A 98 -4.02 -1.11 6.58
C PHE A 98 -4.51 -2.19 5.61
N PRO A 99 -5.28 -3.17 6.12
CA PRO A 99 -5.91 -4.19 5.28
C PRO A 99 -7.27 -3.71 4.73
N PHE A 100 -7.45 -3.84 3.42
CA PHE A 100 -8.73 -3.57 2.75
C PHE A 100 -8.98 -4.53 1.59
N TYR A 101 -10.24 -4.83 1.36
CA TYR A 101 -10.70 -5.56 0.19
C TYR A 101 -10.92 -4.60 -0.97
N PHE A 102 -10.46 -4.99 -2.15
CA PHE A 102 -10.72 -4.33 -3.42
C PHE A 102 -11.53 -5.26 -4.31
N ASN A 103 -12.67 -4.77 -4.81
CA ASN A 103 -13.40 -5.40 -5.91
C ASN A 103 -13.25 -4.51 -7.16
N PRO A 104 -12.69 -5.02 -8.28
CA PRO A 104 -12.49 -4.24 -9.51
C PRO A 104 -13.78 -3.98 -10.32
N GLU A 105 -14.90 -4.62 -9.99
CA GLU A 105 -16.16 -4.48 -10.72
C GLU A 105 -16.73 -3.05 -10.68
N ASN A 106 -17.46 -2.67 -11.74
CA ASN A 106 -18.23 -1.42 -11.82
C ASN A 106 -17.44 -0.13 -11.51
N GLY A 107 -16.14 -0.10 -11.84
CA GLY A 107 -15.28 1.06 -11.59
C GLY A 107 -14.50 1.00 -10.28
N GLY A 108 -14.61 -0.11 -9.55
CA GLY A 108 -13.84 -0.39 -8.34
C GLY A 108 -14.57 0.01 -7.06
N SER A 109 -14.45 -0.84 -6.04
CA SER A 109 -14.87 -0.52 -4.68
C SER A 109 -13.85 -1.01 -3.66
N VAL A 110 -13.75 -0.29 -2.55
CA VAL A 110 -12.90 -0.62 -1.41
C VAL A 110 -13.76 -0.84 -0.17
N ARG A 111 -13.42 -1.85 0.62
CA ARG A 111 -13.99 -2.10 1.96
C ARG A 111 -12.87 -2.33 2.95
N PHE A 112 -12.88 -1.62 4.07
CA PHE A 112 -11.84 -1.81 5.07
C PHE A 112 -12.10 -3.12 5.81
N GLN A 113 -11.04 -3.88 6.13
CA GLN A 113 -11.21 -5.19 6.74
C GLN A 113 -11.93 -5.12 8.09
N ASN A 114 -11.76 -4.03 8.84
CA ASN A 114 -12.39 -3.80 10.13
C ASN A 114 -13.79 -3.16 10.04
N GLN A 115 -14.24 -2.74 8.84
CA GLN A 115 -15.55 -2.12 8.57
C GLN A 115 -16.09 -2.58 7.20
N PRO A 116 -16.30 -3.90 7.01
CA PRO A 116 -16.67 -4.47 5.71
C PRO A 116 -18.04 -4.00 5.20
N GLU A 117 -18.90 -3.49 6.08
CA GLU A 117 -20.20 -2.93 5.73
C GLU A 117 -20.12 -1.57 5.02
N ILE A 118 -19.00 -0.86 5.16
CA ILE A 118 -18.80 0.46 4.57
C ILE A 118 -18.13 0.33 3.21
N VAL A 119 -18.87 0.68 2.16
CA VAL A 119 -18.38 0.66 0.78
C VAL A 119 -17.83 2.03 0.40
N TRP A 120 -16.58 2.03 -0.06
CA TRP A 120 -15.89 3.19 -0.61
C TRP A 120 -15.82 3.07 -2.12
N ILE A 121 -16.28 4.10 -2.81
CA ILE A 121 -16.32 4.16 -4.27
C ILE A 121 -15.29 5.19 -4.73
N LYS A 122 -14.63 4.87 -5.84
CA LYS A 122 -13.67 5.77 -6.47
C LYS A 122 -14.41 7.02 -6.98
N GLU A 123 -13.93 8.18 -6.57
CA GLU A 123 -14.40 9.46 -7.09
C GLU A 123 -14.14 9.51 -8.60
N LYS A 124 -15.18 9.81 -9.37
CA LYS A 124 -15.05 10.03 -10.81
C LYS A 124 -14.53 11.45 -11.00
N ASN A 125 -13.34 11.59 -11.56
CA ASN A 125 -12.83 12.87 -12.06
C ASN A 125 -13.66 13.37 -13.25
#